data_AF-A0A7C5LAT4-F1
#
_entry.id   AF-A0A7C5LAT4-F1
#
_cell.length_a   1.000
_cell.length_b   1.000
_cell.length_c   1.000
_cell.angle_alpha   90.00
_cell.angle_beta   90.00
_cell.angle_gamma   90.00
#
_symmetry.space_group_name_H-M   'P 1'
#
loop_
_entity.id
_entity.type
_entity.pdbx_description
1 polymer ?
#
loop_
_entity_poly.entity_id
_entity_poly.type
_entity_poly.pdbx_seq_one_letter_code
_entity_poly.pdbx_strand_id
1 'polypeptide(L)'
;QLSIYSLAYEKLFGRLPARLELRFLTPKLIIGRHTPDEKTIERARADIAAAEKGIRTGRFPADPTFNACNYCPYRPICPGKGEGEEG
;
A
#
# COMPACT_ATOMS: atom_id res chain seq x y z
N GLN A 1 -2.16 3.28 -1.04
CA GLN A 1 -3.50 3.88 -0.86
C GLN A 1 -3.80 4.97 -1.90
N LEU A 2 -3.08 6.11 -1.96
CA LEU A 2 -3.39 7.22 -2.88
C LEU A 2 -3.45 6.82 -4.38
N SER A 3 -2.60 5.89 -4.79
CA SER A 3 -2.57 5.34 -6.15
C SER A 3 -3.90 4.66 -6.54
N ILE A 4 -4.55 3.96 -5.61
CA ILE A 4 -5.86 3.30 -5.84
C ILE A 4 -6.95 4.35 -6.13
N TYR A 5 -6.97 5.46 -5.40
CA TYR A 5 -7.91 6.55 -5.66
C TYR A 5 -7.65 7.26 -6.99
N SER A 6 -6.38 7.35 -7.41
CA SER A 6 -6.03 7.89 -8.73
C SER A 6 -6.61 7.03 -9.85
N LEU A 7 -6.46 5.70 -9.70
CA LEU A 7 -7.04 4.73 -10.62
C LEU A 7 -8.57 4.79 -10.64
N ALA A 8 -9.22 4.86 -9.47
CA ALA A 8 -10.67 4.98 -9.40
C ALA A 8 -11.17 6.27 -10.07
N TYR A 9 -10.48 7.39 -9.86
CA TYR A 9 -10.80 8.67 -10.50
C TYR A 9 -10.65 8.58 -12.03
N GLU A 10 -9.57 7.98 -12.54
CA GLU A 10 -9.39 7.72 -13.97
C GLU A 10 -10.54 6.92 -14.54
N LYS A 11 -10.98 5.85 -13.86
CA LYS A 11 -12.11 5.03 -14.32
C LYS A 11 -13.45 5.75 -14.33
N LEU A 12 -13.68 6.66 -13.39
CA LEU A 12 -14.93 7.40 -13.30
C LEU A 12 -14.99 8.58 -14.29
N PHE A 13 -13.85 9.22 -14.56
CA PHE A 13 -13.82 10.52 -15.26
C PHE A 13 -13.00 10.52 -16.56
N GLY A 14 -12.35 9.40 -16.91
CA GLY A 14 -11.54 9.25 -18.12
C GLY A 14 -10.26 10.09 -18.15
N ARG A 15 -9.83 10.63 -17.00
CA ARG A 15 -8.60 11.43 -16.86
C ARG A 15 -8.02 11.31 -15.46
N LEU A 16 -6.73 11.56 -15.32
CA LEU A 16 -6.08 11.62 -14.01
C LEU A 16 -6.55 12.84 -13.20
N PRO A 17 -6.59 12.75 -11.86
CA PRO A 17 -6.88 13.90 -11.02
C PRO A 17 -5.71 14.89 -11.08
N ALA A 18 -6.01 16.19 -11.02
CA ALA A 18 -4.99 17.23 -11.09
C ALA A 18 -4.00 17.19 -9.91
N ARG A 19 -4.44 16.71 -8.74
CA ARG A 19 -3.62 16.53 -7.55
C ARG A 19 -4.30 15.60 -6.55
N LEU A 20 -3.49 14.90 -5.78
CA LEU A 20 -3.88 14.17 -4.57
C LEU A 20 -3.30 14.88 -3.35
N GLU A 21 -4.05 14.87 -2.25
CA GLU A 21 -3.57 15.38 -0.96
C GLU A 21 -3.78 14.35 0.15
N LEU A 22 -2.77 14.20 1.00
CA LEU A 22 -2.88 13.47 2.27
C LEU A 22 -2.79 14.48 3.40
N ARG A 23 -3.92 14.72 4.08
CA ARG A 23 -4.03 15.71 5.15
C ARG A 23 -3.95 15.02 6.51
N PHE A 24 -2.88 15.27 7.24
CA PHE A 24 -2.70 14.77 8.60
C PHE A 24 -3.34 15.74 9.59
N LEU A 25 -4.42 15.29 10.23
CA LEU A 25 -5.17 16.05 11.21
C LEU A 25 -4.52 15.93 12.59
N THR A 26 -3.40 16.63 12.78
CA THR A 26 -2.71 16.76 14.07
C THR A 26 -2.88 18.18 14.62
N PRO A 27 -2.41 18.53 15.83
CA PRO A 27 -2.48 19.90 16.34
C PRO A 27 -1.92 20.95 15.36
N LYS A 28 -0.96 20.55 14.52
CA LYS A 28 -0.56 21.30 13.33
C LYS A 28 -1.01 20.54 12.07
N LEU A 29 -1.78 21.20 11.21
CA LEU A 29 -2.17 20.61 9.93
C LEU A 29 -0.94 20.42 9.02
N ILE A 30 -0.69 19.18 8.61
CA ILE A 30 0.35 18.83 7.62
C ILE A 30 -0.35 18.29 6.37
N ILE A 31 0.04 18.80 5.20
CA ILE A 31 -0.55 18.41 3.92
C ILE A 31 0.55 17.88 3.00
N GLY A 32 0.55 16.58 2.76
CA GLY A 32 1.30 15.96 1.68
C GLY A 32 0.57 16.15 0.35
N ARG A 33 1.30 16.46 -0.72
CA ARG A 33 0.75 16.68 -2.06
C ARG A 33 1.48 15.82 -3.09
N HIS A 34 0.73 15.29 -4.05
CA HIS A 34 1.28 14.52 -5.16
C HIS A 34 0.46 14.72 -6.43
N THR A 35 1.12 14.87 -7.57
CA THR A 35 0.47 14.88 -8.89
C THR A 35 0.66 13.50 -9.51
N PRO A 36 -0.40 12.70 -9.68
CA PRO A 36 -0.29 11.37 -10.25
C PRO A 36 -0.04 11.44 -11.76
N ASP A 37 0.66 10.44 -12.24
CA ASP A 37 0.95 10.19 -13.65
C ASP A 37 0.46 8.79 -14.06
N GLU A 38 0.69 8.42 -15.31
CA GLU A 38 0.32 7.10 -15.83
C GLU A 38 0.99 5.96 -15.04
N LYS A 39 2.26 6.14 -14.67
CA LYS A 39 3.01 5.15 -13.86
C LYS A 39 2.35 4.92 -12.51
N THR A 40 1.70 5.93 -11.95
CA THR A 40 0.99 5.82 -10.67
C THR A 40 -0.19 4.87 -10.76
N ILE A 41 -0.97 4.92 -11.84
CA ILE A 41 -2.13 4.02 -12.04
C ILE A 41 -1.70 2.62 -12.48
N GLU A 42 -0.66 2.50 -13.30
CA GLU A 42 -0.12 1.20 -13.70
C GLU A 42 0.44 0.42 -12.50
N ARG A 43 1.19 1.08 -11.62
CA ARG A 43 1.61 0.48 -10.35
C ARG A 43 0.41 0.06 -9.50
N ALA A 44 -0.63 0.91 -9.41
CA ALA A 44 -1.83 0.56 -8.66
C ALA A 44 -2.51 -0.71 -9.19
N ARG A 45 -2.63 -0.85 -10.52
CA ARG A 45 -3.19 -2.06 -11.16
C ARG A 45 -2.36 -3.29 -10.86
N ALA A 46 -1.03 -3.18 -10.97
CA ALA A 46 -0.11 -4.29 -10.71
C ALA A 46 -0.20 -4.76 -9.25
N ASP A 47 -0.16 -3.83 -8.30
CA ASP A 47 -0.26 -4.14 -6.86
C ASP A 47 -1.61 -4.81 -6.53
N ILE A 48 -2.71 -4.31 -7.10
CA ILE A 48 -4.05 -4.89 -6.93
C ILE A 48 -4.09 -6.32 -7.48
N ALA A 49 -3.59 -6.54 -8.70
CA ALA A 49 -3.60 -7.87 -9.32
C ALA A 49 -2.75 -8.88 -8.53
N ALA A 50 -1.59 -8.46 -8.02
CA ALA A 50 -0.74 -9.30 -7.18
C ALA A 50 -1.45 -9.68 -5.86
N ALA A 51 -2.05 -8.70 -5.18
CA ALA A 51 -2.80 -8.93 -3.95
C ALA A 51 -4.03 -9.82 -4.18
N GLU A 52 -4.79 -9.55 -5.23
CA GLU A 52 -5.98 -10.34 -5.61
C GLU A 52 -5.62 -11.80 -5.87
N LYS A 53 -4.54 -12.07 -6.61
CA LYS A 53 -4.04 -13.43 -6.86
C LYS A 53 -3.70 -14.15 -5.55
N GLY A 54 -3.00 -13.48 -4.63
CA GLY A 54 -2.64 -14.06 -3.33
C GLY A 54 -3.88 -14.41 -2.50
N ILE A 55 -4.82 -13.47 -2.40
CA ILE A 55 -6.08 -13.64 -1.66
C ILE A 55 -6.91 -14.80 -2.23
N ARG A 56 -7.12 -14.83 -3.56
CA ARG A 56 -7.93 -15.87 -4.21
C ARG A 56 -7.33 -17.27 -4.09
N THR A 57 -6.01 -17.37 -4.00
CA THR A 57 -5.31 -18.65 -3.85
C THR A 57 -5.13 -19.06 -2.38
N GLY A 58 -5.60 -18.25 -1.42
CA GLY A 58 -5.43 -18.52 0.01
C GLY A 58 -3.96 -18.46 0.47
N ARG A 59 -3.09 -17.78 -0.29
CA ARG A 59 -1.66 -17.71 -0.02
C ARG A 59 -1.34 -16.50 0.84
N PHE A 60 -1.12 -16.74 2.14
CA PHE A 60 -0.79 -15.72 3.14
C PHE A 60 0.54 -16.01 3.85
N PRO A 61 1.67 -16.09 3.13
CA PRO A 61 2.97 -16.28 3.76
C PRO A 61 3.29 -15.08 4.66
N ALA A 62 4.06 -15.32 5.71
CA ALA A 62 4.69 -14.22 6.43
C ALA A 62 5.66 -13.48 5.48
N ASP A 63 5.71 -12.16 5.61
CA ASP A 63 6.66 -11.29 4.89
C ASP A 63 7.40 -10.42 5.92
N PRO A 64 8.36 -11.01 6.66
CA PRO A 64 8.99 -10.33 7.78
C PRO A 64 9.89 -9.20 7.30
N THR A 65 9.67 -8.00 7.81
CA THR A 65 10.58 -6.86 7.67
C THR A 65 10.79 -6.21 9.03
N PHE A 66 12.01 -5.78 9.33
CA PHE A 66 12.38 -5.29 10.67
C PHE A 66 11.39 -4.25 11.22
N ASN A 67 11.08 -3.22 10.41
CA ASN A 67 10.20 -2.14 10.81
C ASN A 67 8.73 -2.57 10.97
N ALA A 68 8.23 -3.44 10.10
CA ALA A 68 6.84 -3.88 10.17
C ALA A 68 6.61 -4.88 11.32
N CYS A 69 7.56 -5.78 11.55
CA CYS A 69 7.46 -6.82 12.58
C CYS A 69 7.38 -6.24 14.00
N ASN A 70 8.09 -5.16 14.30
CA ASN A 70 8.11 -4.54 15.63
C ASN A 70 6.73 -4.13 16.13
N TYR A 71 5.86 -3.67 15.23
CA TYR A 71 4.50 -3.22 15.53
C TYR A 71 3.42 -4.21 15.05
N CYS A 72 3.81 -5.41 14.60
CA CYS A 72 2.90 -6.37 14.00
C CYS A 72 2.11 -7.15 15.08
N PRO A 73 0.77 -7.08 15.10
CA PRO A 73 -0.04 -7.81 16.08
C PRO A 73 -0.02 -9.35 15.86
N TYR A 74 0.31 -9.81 14.65
CA TYR A 74 0.44 -11.24 14.33
C TYR A 74 1.77 -11.85 14.83
N ARG A 75 2.74 -11.01 15.24
CA ARG A 75 4.08 -11.44 15.66
C ARG A 75 4.12 -12.57 16.70
N PRO A 76 3.26 -12.65 17.73
CA PRO A 76 3.34 -13.72 18.74
C PRO A 76 3.17 -15.13 18.19
N ILE A 77 2.47 -15.27 17.05
CA ILE A 77 2.14 -16.54 16.41
C ILE A 77 2.68 -16.67 14.98
N CYS A 78 3.53 -15.72 14.56
CA CYS A 78 4.05 -15.67 13.20
C CYS A 78 5.13 -16.74 13.01
N PRO A 79 5.03 -17.62 11.98
CA PRO A 79 6.03 -18.65 11.71
C PRO A 79 7.39 -18.08 11.26
N GLY A 80 7.41 -16.91 10.60
CA GLY A 80 8.66 -16.23 10.17
C GLY A 80 9.39 -15.48 11.29
N LYS A 81 9.00 -15.66 12.55
CA LYS A 81 9.66 -15.05 13.71
C LYS A 81 10.99 -15.78 13.98
N GLY A 82 12.09 -15.22 13.47
CA GLY A 82 13.46 -15.75 13.68
C GLY A 82 14.30 -15.84 12.41
N GLU A 83 13.68 -15.73 11.23
CA GLU A 83 14.38 -15.77 9.93
C GLU A 83 14.96 -14.39 9.53
N GLY A 84 14.76 -13.36 10.35
CA GLY A 84 15.22 -11.98 10.11
C GLY A 84 16.54 -11.59 10.77
N GLU A 85 17.32 -12.56 11.30
CA GLU A 85 18.64 -12.31 11.91
C GLU A 85 19.84 -12.67 11.00
N GLU A 86 19.61 -13.22 9.80
CA GLU A 86 20.68 -13.41 8.81
C GLU A 86 20.54 -12.41 7.67
N GLY A 87 21.22 -11.27 7.82
CA GLY A 87 21.38 -10.21 6.81
C GLY A 87 22.47 -9.23 7.20
#